data_AF-A0A959L7Y0-F1
#
_entry.id   AF-A0A959L7Y0-F1
#
_cell.length_a   1.000
_cell.length_b   1.000
_cell.length_c   1.000
_cell.angle_alpha   90.00
_cell.angle_beta   90.00
_cell.angle_gamma   90.00
#
_symmetry.space_group_name_H-M   'P 1'
#
loop_
_entity.id
_entity.type
_entity.pdbx_description
1 polymer ?
#
loop_
_entity_poly.entity_id
_entity_poly.type
_entity_poly.pdbx_seq_one_letter_code
_entity_poly.pdbx_strand_id
1 'polypeptide(L)'
;IAGGNLRDQLNVGPLPRGGNGTTVGSTGSSLNQKTGATFKIISDTEDWDRTLAINSPGQSGNPENEHYDDLFELWASDQYFPLFYSKAKIESVLDQTIILLPE
;
A
#
# COMPACT_ATOMS: atom_id res chain seq x y z
N ILE A 1 -4.08 26.24 -18.70
CA ILE A 1 -4.00 24.77 -18.51
C ILE A 1 -3.09 24.50 -17.31
N ALA A 2 -3.68 24.01 -16.21
CA ALA A 2 -3.11 23.92 -14.87
C ALA A 2 -1.98 22.85 -14.77
N GLY A 3 -0.81 23.13 -15.36
CA GLY A 3 0.27 22.15 -15.46
C GLY A 3 1.19 22.03 -14.25
N GLY A 4 1.20 23.01 -13.34
CA GLY A 4 2.13 23.05 -12.21
C GLY A 4 1.58 22.54 -10.87
N ASN A 5 0.28 22.28 -10.76
CA ASN A 5 -0.36 21.91 -9.47
C ASN A 5 -0.79 20.44 -9.45
N LEU A 6 -1.37 19.93 -10.54
CA LEU A 6 -1.87 18.56 -10.59
C LEU A 6 -0.75 17.50 -10.47
N ARG A 7 0.43 17.75 -11.03
CA ARG A 7 1.55 16.80 -10.94
C ARG A 7 1.98 16.58 -9.49
N ASP A 8 2.00 17.64 -8.69
CA ASP A 8 2.43 17.59 -7.30
C ASP A 8 1.37 16.91 -6.42
N GLN A 9 0.08 17.05 -6.77
CA GLN A 9 -1.01 16.33 -6.12
C GLN A 9 -1.02 14.82 -6.43
N LEU A 10 -0.57 14.42 -7.62
CA LEU A 10 -0.62 13.02 -8.07
C LEU A 10 0.66 12.23 -7.78
N ASN A 11 1.79 12.90 -7.60
CA ASN A 11 3.07 12.23 -7.35
C ASN A 11 3.34 12.12 -5.85
N VAL A 12 3.48 10.90 -5.36
CA VAL A 12 3.78 10.62 -3.95
C VAL A 12 5.29 10.64 -3.65
N GLY A 13 6.09 10.10 -4.57
CA GLY A 13 7.53 9.94 -4.41
C GLY A 13 8.37 11.08 -5.01
N PRO A 14 9.71 10.93 -5.00
CA PRO A 14 10.45 9.68 -4.76
C PRO A 14 10.90 9.46 -3.30
N LEU A 15 11.04 8.19 -2.92
CA LEU A 15 11.80 7.73 -1.75
C LEU A 15 12.91 6.77 -2.19
N PRO A 16 14.07 6.74 -1.50
CA PRO A 16 15.14 5.80 -1.82
C PRO A 16 14.69 4.37 -1.53
N ARG A 17 15.03 3.44 -2.44
CA ARG A 17 14.78 2.01 -2.28
C ARG A 17 15.95 1.18 -2.80
N GLY A 18 16.25 0.08 -2.11
CA GLY A 18 17.27 -0.88 -2.53
C GLY A 18 16.78 -1.86 -3.61
N GLY A 19 17.60 -2.89 -3.86
CA GLY A 19 17.28 -3.95 -4.82
C GLY A 19 17.60 -3.62 -6.27
N ASN A 20 17.39 -4.59 -7.14
CA ASN A 20 17.44 -4.49 -8.60
C ASN A 20 16.72 -5.70 -9.24
N GLY A 21 16.65 -5.74 -10.58
CA GLY A 21 15.95 -6.76 -11.36
C GLY A 21 16.42 -8.21 -11.18
N THR A 22 17.53 -8.47 -10.49
CA THR A 22 18.04 -9.82 -10.20
C THR A 22 18.07 -10.16 -8.70
N THR A 23 17.65 -9.24 -7.83
CA THR A 23 17.48 -9.50 -6.39
C THR A 23 16.03 -9.87 -6.05
N VAL A 24 15.80 -10.48 -4.88
CA VAL A 24 14.44 -10.77 -4.38
C VAL A 24 13.61 -9.48 -4.24
N GLY A 25 14.22 -8.39 -3.76
CA GLY A 25 13.67 -7.04 -3.85
C GLY A 25 13.74 -6.53 -5.29
N SER A 26 12.91 -7.08 -6.18
CA SER A 26 12.96 -6.73 -7.61
C SER A 26 12.41 -5.34 -7.87
N THR A 27 13.31 -4.36 -8.01
CA THR A 27 12.99 -2.94 -8.26
C THR A 27 13.35 -2.49 -9.69
N GLY A 28 13.57 -3.45 -10.58
CA GLY A 28 13.92 -3.21 -11.98
C GLY A 28 15.40 -2.89 -12.20
N SER A 29 15.75 -2.46 -13.41
CA SER A 29 17.14 -2.31 -13.87
C SER A 29 17.56 -0.85 -14.11
N SER A 30 16.73 0.12 -13.72
CA SER A 30 16.99 1.56 -13.85
C SER A 30 17.06 2.24 -12.50
N LEU A 31 17.67 3.43 -12.45
CA LEU A 31 17.76 4.25 -11.24
C LEU A 31 16.40 4.76 -10.74
N ASN A 32 15.38 4.72 -11.60
CA ASN A 32 13.99 4.93 -11.22
C ASN A 32 13.25 3.60 -11.29
N GLN A 33 12.64 3.15 -10.19
CA GLN A 33 11.89 1.90 -10.13
C GLN A 33 10.59 2.04 -10.95
N LYS A 34 10.51 1.30 -12.07
CA LYS A 34 9.30 1.27 -12.92
C LYS A 34 8.43 0.04 -12.71
N THR A 35 9.01 -1.00 -12.11
CA THR A 35 8.37 -2.30 -11.90
C THR A 35 8.83 -2.87 -10.55
N GLY A 36 8.09 -3.86 -10.05
CA GLY A 36 8.38 -4.53 -8.80
C GLY A 36 7.12 -4.85 -8.02
N ALA A 37 7.29 -5.39 -6.81
CA ALA A 37 6.18 -5.73 -5.95
C ALA A 37 5.55 -4.46 -5.35
N THR A 38 4.35 -4.11 -5.81
CA THR A 38 3.49 -3.12 -5.15
C THR A 38 2.78 -3.74 -3.96
N PHE A 39 2.32 -4.99 -4.09
CA PHE A 39 1.71 -5.79 -3.05
C PHE A 39 2.66 -6.88 -2.55
N LYS A 40 2.74 -7.06 -1.23
CA LYS A 40 3.44 -8.18 -0.58
C LYS A 40 2.57 -8.70 0.57
N ILE A 41 2.59 -10.01 0.82
CA ILE A 41 1.82 -10.66 1.90
C ILE A 41 2.65 -11.76 2.57
N ILE A 42 2.48 -11.91 3.87
CA ILE A 42 3.01 -12.99 4.69
C ILE A 42 1.82 -13.61 5.41
N SER A 43 1.39 -14.79 4.96
CA SER A 43 0.23 -15.50 5.51
C SER A 43 0.65 -16.52 6.56
N ASP A 44 0.12 -16.38 7.77
CA ASP A 44 0.22 -17.37 8.83
C ASP A 44 -1.03 -18.28 8.76
N THR A 45 -0.82 -19.53 8.36
CA THR A 45 -1.92 -20.50 8.18
C THR A 45 -2.41 -21.11 9.49
N GLU A 46 -1.67 -20.95 10.59
CA GLU A 46 -2.10 -21.35 11.93
C GLU A 46 -3.02 -20.29 12.54
N ASP A 47 -2.69 -19.01 12.36
CA ASP A 47 -3.45 -17.87 12.85
C ASP A 47 -3.52 -16.74 11.81
N TRP A 48 -4.63 -16.68 11.09
CA TRP A 48 -4.82 -15.70 10.02
C TRP A 48 -4.81 -14.25 10.49
N ASP A 49 -5.09 -13.96 11.77
CA ASP A 49 -5.00 -12.60 12.33
C ASP A 49 -3.56 -12.12 12.54
N ARG A 50 -2.56 -13.02 12.37
CA ARG A 50 -1.13 -12.68 12.31
C ARG A 50 -0.63 -12.40 10.89
N THR A 51 -1.49 -12.50 9.88
CA THR A 51 -1.12 -12.19 8.49
C THR A 51 -0.69 -10.72 8.39
N LEU A 52 0.40 -10.49 7.65
CA LEU A 52 0.91 -9.15 7.36
C LEU A 52 0.82 -8.88 5.87
N ALA A 53 0.48 -7.65 5.49
CA ALA A 53 0.43 -7.23 4.10
C ALA A 53 0.96 -5.80 3.94
N ILE A 54 1.24 -5.44 2.70
CA ILE A 54 1.51 -4.07 2.30
C ILE A 54 1.07 -3.87 0.86
N ASN A 55 0.62 -2.67 0.54
CA ASN A 55 0.37 -2.21 -0.81
C ASN A 55 0.85 -0.76 -0.93
N SER A 56 1.16 -0.31 -2.15
CA SER A 56 1.69 1.03 -2.39
C SER A 56 0.90 1.73 -3.51
N PRO A 57 0.72 3.06 -3.44
CA PRO A 57 1.14 3.95 -2.34
C PRO A 57 0.17 3.99 -1.16
N GLY A 58 -1.08 3.57 -1.35
CA GLY A 58 -2.14 3.53 -0.36
C GLY A 58 -3.30 2.67 -0.87
N GLN A 59 -4.44 2.66 -0.18
CA GLN A 59 -5.64 1.91 -0.60
C GLN A 59 -6.64 2.71 -1.46
N SER A 60 -6.45 4.02 -1.60
CA SER A 60 -7.33 4.88 -2.37
C SER A 60 -6.72 5.34 -3.69
N GLY A 61 -7.54 5.41 -4.73
CA GLY A 61 -7.18 6.04 -6.01
C GLY A 61 -7.48 7.55 -6.07
N ASN A 62 -8.10 8.12 -5.03
CA ASN A 62 -8.44 9.54 -4.95
C ASN A 62 -7.32 10.32 -4.22
N PRO A 63 -6.63 11.28 -4.86
CA PRO A 63 -5.58 12.09 -4.23
C PRO A 63 -6.00 12.91 -3.01
N GLU A 64 -7.31 13.15 -2.85
CA GLU A 64 -7.85 13.88 -1.70
C GLU A 64 -8.20 12.97 -0.50
N ASN A 65 -8.07 11.65 -0.66
CA ASN A 65 -8.36 10.69 0.41
C ASN A 65 -7.10 10.41 1.24
N GLU A 66 -7.26 10.27 2.56
CA GLU A 66 -6.13 10.01 3.47
C GLU A 66 -5.40 8.70 3.20
N HIS A 67 -6.07 7.71 2.61
CA HIS A 67 -5.46 6.44 2.20
C HIS A 67 -4.90 6.47 0.78
N TYR A 68 -4.65 7.64 0.18
CA TYR A 68 -4.03 7.75 -1.14
C TYR A 68 -2.58 7.27 -1.13
N ASP A 69 -1.83 7.65 -0.09
CA ASP A 69 -0.39 7.46 -0.03
C ASP A 69 0.18 7.13 1.37
N ASP A 70 -0.69 6.89 2.35
CA ASP A 70 -0.37 6.58 3.73
C ASP A 70 0.54 5.36 3.93
N LEU A 71 0.58 4.45 2.95
CA LEU A 71 1.42 3.24 2.99
C LEU A 71 2.76 3.40 2.26
N PHE A 72 3.01 4.52 1.58
CA PHE A 72 4.17 4.65 0.69
C PHE A 72 5.50 4.57 1.43
N GLU A 73 5.62 5.21 2.60
CA GLU A 73 6.84 5.17 3.41
C GLU A 73 7.06 3.78 4.03
N LEU A 74 6.01 3.13 4.53
CA LEU A 74 6.05 1.74 5.01
C LEU A 74 6.48 0.79 3.90
N TRP A 75 5.90 0.93 2.71
CA TRP A 75 6.28 0.15 1.54
C TRP A 75 7.74 0.39 1.19
N ALA A 76 8.20 1.65 1.11
CA ALA A 76 9.57 2.04 0.75
C ALA A 76 10.63 1.46 1.71
N SER A 77 10.28 1.34 2.99
CA SER A 77 11.13 0.79 4.06
C SER A 77 10.96 -0.71 4.30
N ASP A 78 10.26 -1.42 3.41
CA ASP A 78 9.97 -2.86 3.52
C ASP A 78 9.21 -3.27 4.80
N GLN A 79 8.40 -2.37 5.33
CA GLN A 79 7.48 -2.62 6.44
C GLN A 79 6.11 -3.11 5.96
N TYR A 80 5.29 -3.57 6.91
CA TYR A 80 4.00 -4.21 6.67
C TYR A 80 2.99 -3.75 7.73
N PHE A 81 1.70 -3.83 7.40
CA PHE A 81 0.61 -3.67 8.34
C PHE A 81 -0.16 -5.00 8.53
N PRO A 82 -0.87 -5.18 9.66
CA PRO A 82 -1.68 -6.38 9.88
C PRO A 82 -2.86 -6.48 8.91
N LEU A 83 -3.00 -7.64 8.25
CA LEU A 83 -4.17 -7.98 7.46
C LEU A 83 -5.08 -8.91 8.27
N PHE A 84 -5.91 -8.32 9.13
CA PHE A 84 -6.79 -9.07 10.02
C PHE A 84 -7.87 -9.84 9.24
N TYR A 85 -8.19 -11.04 9.72
CA TYR A 85 -9.14 -11.94 9.08
C TYR A 85 -10.42 -12.10 9.89
N SER A 86 -10.30 -12.24 11.22
CA SER A 86 -11.46 -12.46 12.07
C SER A 86 -12.32 -11.19 12.16
N LYS A 87 -13.63 -11.39 12.07
CA LYS A 87 -14.61 -10.30 12.14
C LYS A 87 -14.42 -9.44 13.40
N ALA A 88 -14.25 -10.07 14.55
CA ALA A 88 -14.07 -9.35 15.82
C ALA A 88 -12.81 -8.47 15.81
N LYS A 89 -11.71 -8.95 15.18
CA LYS A 89 -10.48 -8.16 15.09
C LYS A 89 -10.64 -6.99 14.13
N ILE A 90 -11.26 -7.22 12.96
CA ILE A 90 -11.59 -6.17 12.00
C ILE A 90 -12.48 -5.11 12.65
N GLU A 91 -13.54 -5.52 13.36
CA GLU A 91 -14.46 -4.61 14.03
C GLU A 91 -13.78 -3.76 15.11
N SER A 92 -12.70 -4.24 15.73
CA SER A 92 -11.96 -3.49 16.75
C SER A 92 -11.07 -2.36 16.21
N VAL A 93 -10.78 -2.35 14.90
CA VAL A 93 -9.86 -1.38 14.27
C VAL A 93 -10.44 -0.74 13.01
N LEU A 94 -11.75 -0.92 12.76
CA LEU A 94 -12.39 -0.42 11.55
C LEU A 94 -12.26 1.10 11.46
N ASP A 95 -11.96 1.60 10.27
CA ASP A 95 -11.98 3.03 9.97
C ASP A 95 -13.40 3.49 9.58
N GLN A 96 -14.03 2.79 8.63
CA GLN A 96 -15.36 3.12 8.14
C GLN A 96 -16.23 1.86 7.94
N THR A 97 -17.55 2.00 8.14
CA THR A 97 -18.57 1.01 7.76
C THR A 97 -19.49 1.59 6.69
N ILE A 98 -19.67 0.85 5.59
CA ILE A 98 -20.61 1.19 4.52
C ILE A 98 -21.68 0.10 4.48
N ILE A 99 -22.94 0.49 4.69
CA ILE A 99 -24.09 -0.43 4.60
C ILE A 99 -24.75 -0.23 3.25
N LEU A 100 -24.71 -1.28 2.41
CA LEU A 100 -25.39 -1.29 1.12
C LEU A 100 -26.77 -1.91 1.30
N LEU A 101 -27.81 -1.14 0.99
CA LEU A 101 -29.20 -1.59 1.00
C LEU A 101 -29.66 -1.85 -0.44
N PRO A 102 -30.54 -2.84 -0.66
CA PRO A 102 -31.22 -2.96 -1.95
C PRO A 102 -32.09 -1.72 -2.21
N GLU A 103 -32.35 -1.44 -3.48
CA GLU A 103 -33.37 -0.46 -3.90
C GLU A 103 -34.79 -0.91 -3.53
#